data_AF-A0A1H9RM16-F1
#
_entry.id   AF-A0A1H9RM16-F1
#
_cell.length_a   1.000
_cell.length_b   1.000
_cell.length_c   1.000
_cell.angle_alpha   90.00
_cell.angle_beta   90.00
_cell.angle_gamma   90.00
#
_symmetry.space_group_name_H-M   'P 1'
#
loop_
_entity.id
_entity.type
_entity.pdbx_description
1 polymer ?
#
loop_
_entity_poly.entity_id
_entity_poly.type
_entity_poly.pdbx_seq_one_letter_code
_entity_poly.pdbx_strand_id
1 'polypeptide(L)' 'MEAVHPFYLNLMAPGVLSGFQQRGIAVRAWTVNDPAVWRQLFAAQVDVIITDDPARALAERAGQLHGGGS' A
#
# COMPACT_ATOMS: atom_id res chain seq x y z
N MET A 1 -4.29 -8.52 18.14
CA MET A 1 -4.70 -7.73 16.95
C MET A 1 -4.43 -8.58 15.73
N GLU A 2 -5.45 -8.79 14.90
CA GLU A 2 -5.44 -9.68 13.75
C GLU A 2 -4.97 -8.90 12.51
N ALA A 3 -3.90 -9.38 11.86
CA ALA A 3 -3.30 -8.75 10.69
C ALA A 3 -3.32 -9.74 9.53
N VAL A 4 -3.72 -9.27 8.35
CA VAL A 4 -3.73 -10.09 7.13
C VAL A 4 -2.50 -9.78 6.28
N HIS A 5 -1.90 -10.83 5.74
CA HIS A 5 -0.73 -10.77 4.87
C HIS A 5 -1.07 -11.25 3.45
N PRO A 6 -1.94 -10.55 2.70
CA PRO A 6 -2.32 -10.96 1.36
C PRO A 6 -1.22 -10.62 0.34
N PHE A 7 -1.15 -11.43 -0.72
CA PHE A 7 -0.49 -11.02 -1.95
C PHE A 7 -1.16 -9.77 -2.50
N TYR A 8 -0.37 -8.74 -2.85
CA TYR A 8 -0.90 -7.39 -3.10
C TYR A 8 -1.97 -7.29 -4.20
N LEU A 9 -1.98 -8.20 -5.18
CA LEU A 9 -3.02 -8.24 -6.21
C LEU A 9 -4.42 -8.49 -5.64
N ASN A 10 -4.54 -9.19 -4.51
CA ASN A 10 -5.83 -9.41 -3.87
C ASN A 10 -6.43 -8.11 -3.31
N LEU A 11 -5.59 -7.10 -3.02
CA LEU A 11 -6.05 -5.78 -2.57
C LEU A 11 -6.63 -4.94 -3.72
N MET A 12 -6.33 -5.29 -4.97
CA MET A 12 -6.82 -4.60 -6.16
C MET A 12 -8.25 -5.00 -6.53
N ALA A 13 -8.77 -6.09 -5.94
CA ALA A 13 -10.15 -6.48 -6.13
C ALA A 13 -11.10 -5.45 -5.48
N PRO A 14 -12.17 -5.02 -6.18
CA PRO A 14 -13.08 -4.01 -5.66
C PRO A 14 -13.62 -4.36 -4.26
N GLY A 15 -13.50 -3.42 -3.32
CA GLY A 15 -14.06 -3.57 -1.98
C GLY A 15 -13.23 -4.37 -0.98
N VAL A 16 -12.14 -5.03 -1.39
CA VAL A 16 -11.32 -5.84 -0.47
C VAL A 16 -10.56 -4.96 0.52
N LEU A 17 -9.81 -3.97 0.02
CA LEU A 17 -9.03 -3.08 0.87
C LEU A 17 -9.93 -2.25 1.80
N SER A 18 -11.00 -1.66 1.26
CA SER A 18 -11.96 -0.89 2.07
C SER A 18 -12.68 -1.76 3.10
N GLY A 19 -12.99 -3.01 2.77
CA GLY A 19 -13.57 -3.96 3.71
C GLY A 19 -12.63 -4.30 4.88
N PHE A 20 -11.32 -4.35 4.68
CA PHE A 20 -10.36 -4.50 5.78
C PHE A 20 -10.28 -3.23 6.63
N GLN A 21 -10.20 -2.07 5.99
CA GLN A 21 -10.14 -0.77 6.67
C GLN A 21 -11.38 -0.52 7.55
N GLN A 22 -12.58 -0.81 7.04
CA GLN A 22 -13.83 -0.67 7.79
C GLN A 22 -13.90 -1.58 9.03
N ARG A 23 -13.19 -2.71 9.01
CA ARG A 23 -13.11 -3.65 10.13
C ARG A 23 -11.93 -3.38 11.06
N GLY A 24 -11.14 -2.34 10.81
CA GLY A 24 -9.94 -2.02 11.58
C GLY A 24 -8.86 -3.10 11.48
N ILE A 25 -8.85 -3.87 10.39
CA ILE A 25 -7.87 -4.93 10.16
C ILE A 25 -6.66 -4.30 9.47
N ALA A 26 -5.49 -4.43 10.11
CA ALA A 26 -4.24 -3.96 9.54
C ALA A 26 -3.84 -4.78 8.31
N VAL A 27 -3.46 -4.10 7.23
CA VAL A 27 -3.09 -4.71 5.96
C VAL A 27 -1.59 -4.57 5.74
N ARG A 28 -0.93 -5.72 5.53
CA ARG A 28 0.51 -5.80 5.29
C ARG A 28 0.76 -6.49 3.94
N ALA A 29 0.84 -5.69 2.87
CA ALA A 29 0.93 -6.19 1.50
C ALA A 29 2.36 -6.67 1.18
N TRP A 30 2.52 -7.86 0.60
CA TRP A 30 3.80 -8.38 0.12
C TRP A 30 3.69 -9.02 -1.27
N THR A 31 4.78 -9.19 -2.01
CA THR A 31 5.93 -8.26 -2.08
C THR A 31 5.64 -7.30 -3.23
N VAL A 32 5.68 -6.00 -2.96
CA VAL A 32 5.32 -4.97 -3.94
C VAL A 32 6.60 -4.31 -4.43
N ASN A 33 6.94 -4.51 -5.70
CA ASN A 33 8.14 -3.92 -6.32
C ASN A 33 7.79 -2.94 -7.46
N ASP A 34 6.50 -2.75 -7.76
CA ASP A 34 6.02 -1.85 -8.80
C ASP A 34 5.73 -0.45 -8.23
N PRO A 35 6.42 0.62 -8.69
CA PRO A 35 6.15 1.98 -8.25
C PRO A 35 4.72 2.47 -8.48
N ALA A 36 4.05 2.00 -9.53
CA ALA A 36 2.65 2.36 -9.77
C ALA A 36 1.75 1.80 -8.66
N VAL A 37 2.02 0.57 -8.22
CA VAL A 37 1.30 -0.07 -7.12
C VAL A 37 1.65 0.59 -5.79
N TRP A 38 2.91 0.98 -5.55
CA TRP A 38 3.28 1.76 -4.37
C TRP A 38 2.45 3.03 -4.25
N ARG A 39 2.32 3.82 -5.32
CA ARG A 39 1.55 5.07 -5.32
C ARG A 39 0.08 4.84 -4.95
N GLN A 40 -0.52 3.77 -5.47
CA GLN A 40 -1.89 3.40 -5.14
C GLN A 40 -2.03 3.02 -3.66
N LEU A 41 -1.11 2.20 -3.15
CA LEU A 41 -1.10 1.76 -1.75
C LEU A 41 -0.80 2.91 -0.78
N PHE A 42 0.10 3.84 -1.13
CA PHE A 42 0.35 5.06 -0.37
C PHE A 42 -0.89 5.94 -0.28
N ALA A 43 -1.57 6.15 -1.42
CA ALA A 43 -2.81 6.92 -1.47
C ALA A 43 -3.94 6.26 -0.66
N ALA A 44 -3.97 4.93 -0.63
CA ALA A 44 -4.92 4.17 0.17
C ALA A 44 -4.53 4.03 1.65
N GLN A 45 -3.39 4.59 2.08
CA GLN A 45 -2.91 4.58 3.47
C GLN A 45 -2.82 3.17 4.10
N VAL A 46 -2.33 2.19 3.34
CA VAL A 46 -2.05 0.84 3.89
C VAL A 46 -1.01 0.91 5.02
N ASP A 47 -1.13 0.04 6.02
CA ASP A 47 -0.26 0.05 7.20
C ASP A 47 1.19 -0.30 6.86
N VAL A 48 1.41 -1.35 6.06
CA VAL A 48 2.75 -1.82 5.69
C VAL A 48 2.79 -2.29 4.24
N ILE A 49 3.83 -1.86 3.53
CA ILE A 49 4.23 -2.39 2.22
C ILE A 49 5.55 -3.13 2.41
N ILE A 50 5.58 -4.40 2.06
CA ILE A 50 6.77 -5.24 2.02
C ILE A 50 7.30 -5.18 0.58
N THR A 51 8.55 -4.74 0.41
CA THR A 51 9.23 -4.50 -0.87
C THR A 51 10.68 -4.96 -0.76
N ASP A 52 11.26 -5.38 -1.87
CA ASP A 52 12.69 -5.70 -1.95
C ASP A 52 13.56 -4.42 -2.07
N ASP A 53 12.95 -3.29 -2.43
CA ASP A 53 13.63 -1.99 -2.56
C ASP A 53 12.96 -0.91 -1.68
N PRO A 54 13.21 -0.93 -0.36
CA PRO A 54 12.62 0.05 0.56
C PRO A 54 13.14 1.48 0.32
N ALA A 55 14.39 1.63 -0.15
CA ALA A 55 14.98 2.94 -0.40
C ALA A 55 14.25 3.66 -1.53
N ARG A 56 14.00 2.97 -2.65
CA ARG A 56 13.24 3.53 -3.76
C ARG A 56 11.78 3.78 -3.38
N ALA A 57 11.15 2.88 -2.65
CA ALA A 57 9.77 3.08 -2.19
C ALA A 57 9.62 4.34 -1.32
N LEU A 58 10.58 4.62 -0.43
CA LEU A 58 10.61 5.84 0.38
C LEU A 58 10.83 7.10 -0.48
N ALA A 59 11.73 7.04 -1.47
CA ALA A 59 11.96 8.15 -2.40
C ALA A 59 10.70 8.47 -3.23
N GLU A 60 10.01 7.46 -3.75
CA GLU A 60 8.74 7.62 -4.47
C GLU A 60 7.66 8.23 -3.56
N ARG A 61 7.55 7.75 -2.31
CA ARG A 61 6.59 8.31 -1.33
C ARG A 61 6.88 9.77 -1.03
N ALA A 62 8.15 10.13 -0.82
CA ALA A 62 8.56 11.50 -0.60
C ALA A 62 8.24 12.37 -1.83
N GLY A 63 8.50 11.88 -3.05
CA GLY A 63 8.15 12.57 -4.29
C GLY A 63 6.64 12.83 -4.43
N GLN A 64 5.80 11.85 -4.07
CA GLN A 64 4.34 11.96 -4.14
C GLN A 64 3.78 13.03 -3.17
N LEU A 65 4.39 13.20 -1.99
CA LEU A 65 3.99 14.24 -1.04
C LEU A 65 4.27 15.66 -1.53
N HIS A 66 5.32 15.86 -2.33
CA HIS A 66 5.69 17.18 -2.86
C HIS A 66 5.01 17.50 -4.21
N GLY A 67 4.52 16.49 -4.93
CA GLY A 67 3.87 16.64 -6.24
C GLY A 67 2.34 16.73 -6.23
N GLY A 68 1.68 16.60 -5.07
CA GLY A 68 0.22 16.49 -4.93
C GLY A 68 -0.57 17.80 -4.88
N GLY A 69 -0.10 18.85 -5.56
CA GLY A 69 -0.81 20.12 -5.68
C GLY A 69 -1.06 20.48 -7.14
N SER A 70 -2.10 19.91 -7.75
CA SER A 70 -2.72 20.36 -9.01
C SER A 70 -4.14 19.81 -9.10
#